data_AF-A0A4R5X699-F1
#
_entry.id   AF-A0A4R5X699-F1
#
_cell.length_a   1.000
_cell.length_b   1.000
_cell.length_c   1.000
_cell.angle_alpha   90.00
_cell.angle_beta   90.00
_cell.angle_gamma   90.00
#
_symmetry.space_group_name_H-M   'P 1'
#
loop_
_entity.id
_entity.type
_entity.pdbx_description
1 polymer ?
#
loop_
_entity_poly.entity_id
_entity_poly.type
_entity_poly.pdbx_seq_one_letter_code
_entity_poly.pdbx_strand_id
1 'polypeptide(L)'
;MSCVFCAIVAGEAPAIAIHEDDEYLAILDIRPFTRGHTLVIPKKHTVDLTDTPPATLASMMMLGQRIAKAARASGLHADGNNIAINDGKAAFQTVFHIHLHVVPRRDGDKLSFAKGMLLRRDGDREQTGRLLREALAQIDTAELD
;
A
#
# COMPACT_ATOMS: atom_id res chain seq x y z
N MET A 1 -15.20 -14.49 -11.00
CA MET A 1 -14.22 -13.64 -10.30
C MET A 1 -14.66 -13.48 -8.86
N SER A 2 -13.82 -13.86 -7.89
CA SER A 2 -14.14 -13.83 -6.45
C SER A 2 -13.24 -12.86 -5.69
N CYS A 3 -13.11 -11.62 -6.18
CA CYS A 3 -12.33 -10.58 -5.51
C CYS A 3 -13.26 -9.76 -4.59
N VAL A 4 -12.97 -9.74 -3.29
CA VAL A 4 -13.76 -8.97 -2.30
C VAL A 4 -13.69 -7.45 -2.55
N PHE A 5 -12.56 -6.92 -3.02
CA PHE A 5 -12.43 -5.50 -3.33
C PHE A 5 -13.19 -5.12 -4.61
N CYS A 6 -13.26 -6.00 -5.62
CA CYS A 6 -14.15 -5.78 -6.76
C CYS A 6 -15.62 -5.72 -6.32
N ALA A 7 -16.04 -6.62 -5.43
CA ALA A 7 -17.41 -6.60 -4.89
C ALA A 7 -17.69 -5.31 -4.09
N ILE A 8 -16.73 -4.82 -3.29
CA ILE A 8 -16.86 -3.54 -2.58
C ILE A 8 -16.95 -2.37 -3.58
N VAL A 9 -16.07 -2.32 -4.58
CA VAL A 9 -16.08 -1.30 -5.63
C VAL A 9 -17.38 -1.30 -6.43
N ALA A 10 -17.96 -2.48 -6.67
CA ALA A 10 -19.25 -2.64 -7.34
C ALA A 10 -20.47 -2.33 -6.45
N GLY A 11 -20.27 -2.06 -5.16
CA GLY A 11 -21.36 -1.88 -4.18
C GLY A 11 -22.09 -3.17 -3.80
N GLU A 12 -21.54 -4.33 -4.16
CA GLU A 12 -22.09 -5.66 -3.87
C GLU A 12 -21.69 -6.17 -2.48
N ALA A 13 -20.69 -5.55 -1.85
CA ALA A 13 -20.26 -5.83 -0.48
C ALA A 13 -20.13 -4.53 0.33
N PRO A 14 -20.43 -4.55 1.64
CA PRO A 14 -20.41 -3.35 2.46
C PRO A 14 -18.99 -2.90 2.80
N ALA A 15 -18.79 -1.59 2.87
CA ALA A 15 -17.57 -0.98 3.39
C ALA A 15 -17.87 0.40 4.00
N ILE A 16 -16.99 0.88 4.87
CA ILE A 16 -17.02 2.27 5.35
C ILE A 16 -16.11 3.09 4.44
N ALA A 17 -16.70 3.72 3.43
CA ALA A 17 -15.97 4.60 2.51
C ALA A 17 -15.69 5.96 3.16
N ILE A 18 -14.48 6.49 2.95
CA ILE A 18 -14.08 7.83 3.39
C ILE A 18 -13.73 8.77 2.24
N HIS A 19 -13.53 8.20 1.04
CA HIS A 19 -13.29 8.92 -0.20
C HIS A 19 -13.65 8.01 -1.38
N GLU A 20 -14.25 8.59 -2.40
CA GLU A 20 -14.50 7.93 -3.68
C GLU A 20 -14.38 8.95 -4.81
N ASP A 21 -13.70 8.56 -5.89
CA ASP A 21 -13.68 9.27 -7.16
C ASP A 21 -13.81 8.28 -8.33
N ASP A 22 -13.58 8.73 -9.55
CA ASP A 22 -13.74 7.92 -10.75
C ASP A 22 -12.76 6.73 -10.82
N GLU A 23 -11.58 6.84 -10.19
CA GLU A 23 -10.50 5.86 -10.29
C GLU A 23 -10.24 5.08 -8.99
N TYR A 24 -10.57 5.66 -7.83
CA TYR A 24 -10.22 5.11 -6.52
C TYR A 24 -11.39 5.10 -5.55
N LEU A 25 -11.31 4.13 -4.64
CA LEU A 25 -12.14 4.04 -3.45
C LEU A 25 -11.21 3.90 -2.24
N ALA A 26 -11.44 4.69 -1.19
CA ALA A 26 -10.75 4.56 0.08
C ALA A 26 -11.71 4.14 1.18
N ILE A 27 -11.40 3.03 1.86
CA ILE A 27 -12.26 2.43 2.89
C ILE A 27 -11.50 2.21 4.19
N LEU A 28 -12.21 2.16 5.31
CA LEU A 28 -11.61 1.70 6.57
C LEU A 28 -11.40 0.19 6.56
N ASP A 29 -10.23 -0.24 7.01
CA ASP A 29 -9.93 -1.67 7.19
C ASP A 29 -10.80 -2.25 8.33
N ILE A 30 -11.39 -3.42 8.07
CA ILE A 30 -12.22 -4.15 9.04
C ILE A 30 -11.41 -4.80 10.18
N ARG A 31 -10.10 -4.97 10.00
CA ARG A 31 -9.13 -5.48 10.99
C ARG A 31 -8.01 -4.44 11.14
N PRO A 32 -8.31 -3.25 11.69
CA PRO A 32 -7.39 -2.14 11.71
C PRO A 32 -6.20 -2.41 12.65
N PHE A 33 -4.96 -2.10 12.20
CA PHE A 33 -3.80 -2.04 13.10
C PHE A 33 -3.95 -0.90 14.13
N THR A 34 -4.50 0.23 13.69
CA THR A 34 -4.79 1.41 14.52
C THR A 34 -6.10 2.06 14.05
N ARG A 35 -6.74 2.86 14.90
CA ARG A 35 -7.95 3.60 14.50
C ARG A 35 -7.65 4.51 13.30
N GLY A 36 -8.49 4.43 12.28
CA GLY A 36 -8.31 5.15 11.02
C GLY A 36 -7.43 4.43 10.00
N HIS A 37 -7.03 3.18 10.25
CA HIS A 37 -6.39 2.33 9.22
C HIS A 37 -7.28 2.29 7.98
N THR A 38 -6.76 2.85 6.88
CA THR A 38 -7.48 3.04 5.62
C THR A 38 -6.78 2.27 4.51
N LEU A 39 -7.57 1.69 3.61
CA LEU A 39 -7.13 1.04 2.38
C LEU A 39 -7.51 1.91 1.20
N VAL A 40 -6.54 2.31 0.39
CA VAL A 40 -6.76 2.97 -0.91
C VAL A 40 -6.72 1.91 -1.99
N ILE A 41 -7.81 1.78 -2.75
CA ILE A 41 -8.05 0.69 -3.69
C ILE A 41 -8.36 1.31 -5.06
N PRO A 42 -7.58 1.01 -6.11
CA PRO A 42 -7.96 1.36 -7.48
C PRO A 42 -9.23 0.59 -7.87
N LYS A 43 -10.19 1.25 -8.52
CA LYS A 43 -11.41 0.58 -9.00
C LYS A 43 -11.11 -0.48 -10.07
N LYS A 44 -10.08 -0.26 -10.88
CA LYS A 44 -9.55 -1.27 -11.80
C LYS A 44 -8.81 -2.36 -11.03
N HIS A 45 -9.11 -3.62 -11.34
CA HIS A 45 -8.44 -4.76 -10.73
C HIS A 45 -7.08 -5.02 -11.39
N THR A 46 -6.03 -4.92 -10.59
CA THR A 46 -4.68 -5.43 -10.82
C THR A 46 -4.23 -6.08 -9.52
N VAL A 47 -3.35 -7.07 -9.60
CA VAL A 47 -3.02 -7.93 -8.47
C VAL A 47 -2.00 -7.27 -7.56
N ASP A 48 -0.87 -6.85 -8.11
CA ASP A 48 0.30 -6.42 -7.35
C ASP A 48 1.10 -5.37 -8.15
N LEU A 49 2.34 -5.07 -7.77
CA LEU A 49 3.12 -4.03 -8.45
C LEU A 49 3.50 -4.41 -9.88
N THR A 50 3.52 -5.69 -10.21
CA THR A 50 4.03 -6.19 -11.50
C THR A 50 3.03 -6.02 -12.65
N ASP A 51 1.73 -5.96 -12.36
CA ASP A 51 0.66 -5.78 -13.35
C ASP A 51 -0.10 -4.45 -13.19
N THR A 52 0.25 -3.63 -12.20
CA THR A 52 -0.37 -2.31 -11.97
C THR A 52 0.32 -1.21 -12.79
N PRO A 53 -0.40 -0.42 -13.60
CA PRO A 53 0.19 0.68 -14.35
C PRO A 53 0.87 1.73 -13.44
N PRO A 54 2.06 2.27 -13.82
CA PRO A 54 2.76 3.27 -13.00
C PRO A 54 1.93 4.51 -12.66
N ALA A 55 1.09 4.99 -13.59
CA ALA A 55 0.19 6.11 -13.36
C ALA A 55 -0.83 5.83 -12.24
N THR A 56 -1.33 4.58 -12.17
CA THR A 56 -2.24 4.14 -11.10
C THR A 56 -1.51 4.15 -9.76
N LEU A 57 -0.27 3.68 -9.70
CA LEU A 57 0.54 3.71 -8.47
C LEU A 57 0.79 5.16 -7.99
N ALA A 58 1.10 6.07 -8.92
CA ALA A 58 1.33 7.48 -8.61
C ALA A 58 0.09 8.14 -8.01
N SER A 59 -1.07 8.01 -8.65
CA SER A 59 -2.34 8.55 -8.14
C SER A 59 -2.78 7.91 -6.83
N MET A 60 -2.61 6.60 -6.67
CA MET A 60 -2.87 5.90 -5.41
C MET A 60 -2.03 6.47 -4.26
N MET A 61 -0.74 6.75 -4.48
CA MET A 61 0.13 7.37 -3.48
C MET A 61 -0.26 8.82 -3.18
N MET A 62 -0.67 9.61 -4.18
CA MET A 62 -1.17 10.98 -3.97
C MET A 62 -2.41 10.99 -3.07
N LEU A 63 -3.36 10.08 -3.30
CA LEU A 63 -4.54 9.93 -2.46
C LEU A 63 -4.16 9.44 -1.04
N GLY A 64 -3.27 8.46 -0.94
CA GLY A 64 -2.72 8.00 0.34
C GLY A 64 -2.09 9.13 1.16
N GLN A 65 -1.31 10.02 0.52
CA GLN A 65 -0.75 11.21 1.16
C GLN A 65 -1.84 12.16 1.67
N ARG A 66 -2.90 12.39 0.89
CA ARG A 66 -4.03 13.24 1.31
C ARG A 66 -4.74 12.66 2.54
N ILE A 67 -4.98 11.35 2.58
CA ILE A 67 -5.58 10.66 3.73
C ILE A 67 -4.65 10.73 4.95
N ALA A 68 -3.35 10.53 4.78
CA ALA A 68 -2.36 10.65 5.85
C ALA A 68 -2.33 12.07 6.46
N LYS A 69 -2.45 13.12 5.64
CA LYS A 69 -2.59 14.50 6.10
C LYS A 69 -3.91 14.70 6.87
N ALA A 70 -5.01 14.15 6.36
CA ALA A 70 -6.31 14.22 7.04
C ALA A 70 -6.27 13.52 8.41
N ALA A 71 -5.65 12.33 8.52
CA ALA A 71 -5.51 11.61 9.78
C ALA A 71 -4.79 12.46 10.85
N ARG A 72 -3.73 13.16 10.47
CA ARG A 72 -2.98 14.08 11.35
C ARG A 72 -3.79 15.30 11.78
N ALA A 73 -4.60 15.86 10.89
CA ALA A 73 -5.43 17.03 11.16
C ALA A 73 -6.76 16.69 11.88
N SER A 74 -7.13 15.41 11.94
CA SER A 74 -8.39 14.95 12.50
C SER A 74 -8.35 14.74 14.02
N GLY A 75 -9.52 14.47 14.60
CA GLY A 75 -9.66 13.98 15.99
C GLY A 75 -9.11 12.58 16.24
N LEU A 76 -8.45 11.94 15.26
CA LEU A 76 -7.65 10.73 15.50
C LEU A 76 -6.31 11.04 16.18
N HIS A 77 -5.89 12.31 16.14
CA HIS A 77 -4.65 12.78 16.77
C HIS A 77 -3.42 11.96 16.34
N ALA A 78 -3.27 11.77 15.03
CA ALA A 78 -2.14 11.03 14.49
C ALA A 78 -0.87 11.91 14.47
N ASP A 79 0.19 11.44 15.11
CA ASP A 79 1.53 12.05 15.11
C ASP A 79 2.40 11.52 13.94
N GLY A 80 1.94 10.43 13.33
CA GLY A 80 2.63 9.68 12.28
C GLY A 80 1.65 8.97 11.36
N ASN A 81 2.13 8.47 10.22
CA ASN A 81 1.44 7.41 9.49
C ASN A 81 2.48 6.43 8.95
N ASN A 82 2.17 5.14 8.95
CA ASN A 82 2.85 4.19 8.07
C ASN A 82 2.07 4.08 6.77
N ILE A 83 2.81 4.13 5.66
CA ILE A 83 2.29 3.85 4.32
C ILE A 83 2.90 2.54 3.86
N ALA A 84 2.07 1.60 3.42
CA ALA A 84 2.54 0.29 2.97
C ALA A 84 1.75 -0.21 1.77
N ILE A 85 2.46 -0.86 0.85
CA ILE A 85 1.89 -1.76 -0.14
C ILE A 85 2.54 -3.11 0.14
N ASN A 86 1.73 -4.14 0.33
CA ASN A 86 2.21 -5.50 0.46
C ASN A 86 2.19 -6.12 -0.95
N ASP A 87 3.36 -6.14 -1.59
CA ASP A 87 3.54 -6.65 -2.96
C ASP A 87 3.82 -8.15 -2.95
N GLY A 88 2.79 -8.95 -3.25
CA GLY A 88 2.87 -10.40 -3.27
C GLY A 88 2.66 -11.08 -1.90
N LYS A 89 2.33 -12.38 -1.96
CA LYS A 89 2.00 -13.20 -0.77
C LYS A 89 3.11 -13.20 0.29
N ALA A 90 4.37 -13.23 -0.15
CA ALA A 90 5.53 -13.23 0.74
C ALA A 90 5.66 -11.93 1.56
N ALA A 91 5.14 -10.81 1.02
CA ALA A 91 5.10 -9.52 1.69
C ALA A 91 3.80 -9.29 2.49
N PHE A 92 3.06 -10.37 2.83
CA PHE A 92 1.79 -10.33 3.56
C PHE A 92 0.58 -9.84 2.76
N GLN A 93 0.63 -9.86 1.42
CA GLN A 93 -0.59 -9.65 0.64
C GLN A 93 -1.57 -10.82 0.85
N THR A 94 -2.80 -10.48 1.22
CA THR A 94 -3.88 -11.47 1.46
C THR A 94 -5.12 -11.25 0.59
N VAL A 95 -5.30 -10.03 0.09
CA VAL A 95 -6.28 -9.71 -0.97
C VAL A 95 -5.49 -9.37 -2.22
N PHE A 96 -5.65 -10.18 -3.27
CA PHE A 96 -4.95 -10.08 -4.55
C PHE A 96 -5.64 -9.07 -5.48
N HIS A 97 -5.82 -7.87 -4.94
CA HIS A 97 -6.19 -6.64 -5.64
C HIS A 97 -5.34 -5.57 -4.98
N ILE A 98 -4.48 -4.90 -5.73
CA ILE A 98 -3.52 -3.96 -5.18
C ILE A 98 -4.21 -2.91 -4.30
N HIS A 99 -3.60 -2.62 -3.16
CA HIS A 99 -4.11 -1.62 -2.23
C HIS A 99 -2.96 -1.01 -1.43
N LEU A 100 -3.14 0.25 -1.08
CA LEU A 100 -2.22 0.99 -0.23
C LEU A 100 -2.83 1.17 1.15
N HIS A 101 -2.10 0.74 2.16
CA HIS A 101 -2.43 0.96 3.57
C HIS A 101 -1.97 2.36 3.99
N VAL A 102 -2.87 3.10 4.64
CA VAL A 102 -2.56 4.30 5.42
C VAL A 102 -2.90 4.00 6.88
N VAL A 103 -1.87 3.83 7.72
CA VAL A 103 -2.01 3.44 9.12
C VAL A 103 -1.62 4.63 10.01
N PRO A 104 -2.57 5.35 10.62
CA PRO A 104 -2.27 6.42 11.56
C PRO A 104 -1.48 5.91 12.77
N ARG A 105 -0.48 6.67 13.20
CA ARG A 105 0.39 6.35 14.35
C ARG A 105 0.35 7.46 15.37
N ARG A 106 0.57 7.09 16.62
CA ARG A 106 0.67 8.02 17.75
C ARG A 106 1.96 7.78 18.49
N ASP A 107 2.52 8.85 19.05
CA ASP A 107 3.72 8.72 19.89
C ASP A 107 3.43 7.80 21.08
N GLY A 108 4.32 6.83 21.28
CA GLY A 108 4.18 5.81 22.33
C GLY A 108 3.17 4.70 22.03
N ASP A 109 2.59 4.62 20.83
CA ASP A 109 1.79 3.46 20.46
C ASP A 109 2.66 2.18 20.39
N LYS A 110 2.07 1.04 20.77
CA LYS A 110 2.82 -0.23 20.96
C LYS A 110 2.98 -1.04 19.68
N LEU A 111 2.77 -0.45 18.49
CA LEU A 111 2.88 -1.18 17.23
C LEU A 111 4.36 -1.39 16.86
N SER A 112 4.84 -2.62 17.06
CA SER A 112 6.25 -2.98 16.89
C SER A 112 6.51 -3.69 15.56
N PHE A 113 7.01 -2.94 14.57
CA PHE A 113 7.65 -3.50 13.36
C PHE A 113 9.18 -3.59 13.50
N ALA A 114 9.75 -2.88 14.47
CA ALA A 114 11.17 -2.57 14.53
C ALA A 114 12.03 -3.62 15.26
N LYS A 115 11.43 -4.62 15.93
CA LYS A 115 12.14 -5.51 16.87
C LYS A 115 13.27 -6.33 16.20
N GLY A 116 13.26 -6.47 14.87
CA GLY A 116 14.33 -7.11 14.09
C GLY A 116 15.05 -6.21 13.08
N MET A 117 14.72 -4.91 12.99
CA MET A 117 15.27 -4.03 11.94
C MET A 117 16.72 -3.63 12.21
N LEU A 118 17.08 -3.39 13.48
CA LEU A 118 18.43 -2.95 13.89
C LEU A 118 19.51 -4.04 13.78
N LEU A 119 19.12 -5.30 13.60
CA LEU A 119 20.04 -6.44 13.56
C LEU A 119 20.28 -6.98 12.15
N ARG A 120 19.55 -6.49 11.14
CA ARG A 120 19.69 -6.95 9.75
C ARG A 120 20.92 -6.30 9.12
N ARG A 121 21.84 -7.13 8.61
CA ARG A 121 22.98 -6.71 7.81
C ARG A 121 23.02 -7.58 6.56
N ASP A 122 23.14 -6.93 5.39
CA ASP A 122 23.52 -7.62 4.15
C ASP A 122 25.04 -7.86 4.19
N GLY A 123 25.44 -9.11 3.99
CA GLY A 123 26.84 -9.53 4.01
C GLY A 123 27.63 -9.07 2.78
N ASP A 124 26.96 -8.76 1.67
CA ASP A 124 27.60 -8.33 0.42
C ASP A 124 26.72 -7.35 -0.37
N ARG A 125 26.70 -6.09 0.08
CA ARG A 125 25.91 -5.02 -0.55
C ARG A 125 26.36 -4.69 -1.97
N GLU A 126 27.61 -4.95 -2.33
CA GLU A 126 28.12 -4.68 -3.69
C GLU A 126 27.57 -5.69 -4.68
N GLN A 127 27.60 -6.98 -4.32
CA GLN A 127 26.96 -8.02 -5.11
C GLN A 127 25.46 -7.76 -5.25
N THR A 128 24.75 -7.50 -4.14
CA THR A 128 23.32 -7.17 -4.17
C THR A 128 23.05 -5.97 -5.09
N GLY A 129 23.85 -4.90 -4.99
CA GLY A 129 23.71 -3.72 -5.84
C GLY A 129 23.94 -3.99 -7.33
N ARG A 130 24.92 -4.83 -7.68
CA ARG A 130 25.17 -5.23 -9.08
C ARG A 130 23.98 -6.00 -9.66
N LEU A 131 23.50 -7.01 -8.94
CA LEU A 131 22.37 -7.84 -9.39
C LEU A 131 21.12 -6.99 -9.68
N LEU A 132 20.81 -6.03 -8.81
CA LEU A 132 19.65 -5.14 -9.01
C LEU A 132 19.83 -4.21 -10.22
N ARG A 133 21.03 -3.64 -10.43
CA ARG A 133 21.29 -2.77 -11.59
C ARG A 133 21.19 -3.52 -12.91
N GLU A 134 21.71 -4.75 -12.97
CA GLU A 134 21.61 -5.60 -14.15
C GLU A 134 20.14 -5.91 -14.50
N ALA A 135 19.33 -6.25 -13.50
CA ALA A 135 17.90 -6.50 -13.69
C ALA A 135 17.14 -5.25 -14.15
N LEU A 136 17.43 -4.08 -13.57
CA LEU A 136 16.82 -2.81 -13.99
C LEU A 136 17.13 -2.49 -15.45
N ALA A 137 18.39 -2.62 -15.87
CA ALA A 137 18.78 -2.36 -17.26
C ALA A 137 18.10 -3.32 -18.26
N GLN A 138 17.84 -4.57 -17.86
CA GLN A 138 17.10 -5.53 -18.69
C GLN A 138 15.63 -5.11 -18.85
N ILE A 139 14.98 -4.65 -17.79
CA ILE A 139 13.60 -4.16 -17.83
C ILE A 139 13.52 -2.91 -18.71
N ASP A 140 14.43 -1.94 -18.50
CA ASP A 140 14.48 -0.71 -19.29
C ASP A 140 14.64 -1.00 -20.80
N THR A 141 15.42 -2.01 -21.16
CA THR A 141 15.58 -2.43 -22.56
C THR A 141 14.29 -3.06 -23.10
N ALA A 142 13.63 -3.92 -22.33
CA ALA A 142 12.41 -4.60 -22.73
C ALA A 142 11.20 -3.66 -22.85
N GLU A 143 11.20 -2.51 -22.18
CA GLU A 143 10.15 -1.48 -22.31
C GLU A 143 10.33 -0.57 -23.54
N LEU A 144 11.51 -0.61 -24.19
CA LEU A 144 11.83 0.20 -25.38
C LEU A 144 11.58 -0.53 -26.71
N ASP A 145 11.47 -1.87 -26.68
CA ASP A 145 11.17 -2.75 -27.84
C ASP A 145 9.67 -2.96 -28.04
#